data_AF-A0A348TU70-F1
#
_entry.id   AF-A0A348TU70-F1
#
_cell.length_a   1.000
_cell.length_b   1.000
_cell.length_c   1.000
_cell.angle_alpha   90.00
_cell.angle_beta   90.00
_cell.angle_gamma   90.00
#
_symmetry.space_group_name_H-M   'P 1'
#
loop_
_entity.id
_entity.type
_entity.pdbx_description
1 polymer ?
#
loop_
_entity_poly.entity_id
_entity_poly.type
_entity_poly.pdbx_seq_one_letter_code
_entity_poly.pdbx_strand_id
1 'polypeptide(L)'
;GVGNPVFIVGSATGKDGIHGASFASKDLDEDSSEDIPSVQVGDPFQEKLLLEATMELATTDAVIGMQDMGAAGITCSSCEMSASGEHGMDIWLDKVPLRQNME
;
A
#
# COMPACT_ATOMS: atom_id res chain seq x y z
N GLY A 1 3.68 15.65 8.64
CA GLY A 1 3.78 17.13 8.48
C GLY A 1 5.01 17.49 7.66
N VAL A 2 5.16 18.76 7.25
CA VAL A 2 6.26 19.23 6.38
C VAL A 2 7.63 18.77 6.88
N GLY A 3 8.47 18.27 5.97
CA GLY A 3 9.85 17.86 6.25
C GLY A 3 10.00 16.50 6.93
N ASN A 4 8.92 15.84 7.31
CA ASN A 4 9.01 14.49 7.88
C ASN A 4 9.20 13.44 6.77
N PRO A 5 10.08 12.45 6.98
CA PRO A 5 10.18 11.31 6.08
C PRO A 5 8.92 10.43 6.18
N VAL A 6 8.58 9.77 5.07
CA VAL A 6 7.51 8.77 4.98
C VAL A 6 8.14 7.44 4.60
N PHE A 7 7.76 6.39 5.31
CA PHE A 7 8.30 5.04 5.11
C PHE A 7 7.19 4.09 4.67
N ILE A 8 7.53 3.20 3.73
CA ILE A 8 6.71 2.05 3.38
C ILE A 8 7.24 0.86 4.18
N VAL A 9 6.36 0.21 4.94
CA VAL A 9 6.71 -0.92 5.81
C VAL A 9 5.75 -2.07 5.52
N GLY A 10 6.30 -3.28 5.37
CA GLY A 10 5.53 -4.48 5.04
C GLY A 10 6.22 -5.33 3.99
N SER A 11 5.44 -6.04 3.19
CA SER A 11 5.91 -6.85 2.06
C SER A 11 6.49 -5.98 0.94
N ALA A 12 7.41 -6.55 0.17
CA ALA A 12 7.89 -5.92 -1.06
C ALA A 12 6.76 -5.81 -2.10
N THR A 13 6.70 -4.67 -2.81
CA THR A 13 5.67 -4.34 -3.80
C THR A 13 5.81 -5.21 -5.05
N GLY A 14 4.72 -5.86 -5.47
CA GLY A 14 4.67 -6.72 -6.66
C GLY A 14 3.71 -6.21 -7.73
N LYS A 15 3.52 -7.02 -8.78
CA LYS A 15 2.57 -6.76 -9.88
C LYS A 15 1.14 -7.27 -9.61
N ASP A 16 0.88 -7.85 -8.44
CA ASP A 16 -0.45 -8.33 -8.07
C ASP A 16 -1.39 -7.18 -7.68
N GLY A 17 -2.68 -7.33 -7.93
CA GLY A 17 -3.66 -6.32 -7.55
C GLY A 17 -3.68 -5.06 -8.41
N ILE A 18 -2.89 -4.99 -9.49
CA ILE A 18 -2.96 -3.89 -10.46
C ILE A 18 -4.36 -3.88 -11.07
N HIS A 19 -5.01 -2.71 -11.07
CA HIS A 19 -6.43 -2.52 -11.42
C HIS A 19 -7.46 -3.20 -10.50
N GLY A 20 -7.04 -3.77 -9.37
CA GLY A 20 -7.93 -4.42 -8.40
C GLY A 20 -9.07 -3.52 -7.89
N ALA A 21 -8.80 -2.22 -7.70
CA ALA A 21 -9.82 -1.25 -7.29
C ALA A 21 -10.94 -1.09 -8.32
N SER A 22 -10.56 -0.99 -9.60
CA SER A 22 -11.50 -0.89 -10.72
C SER A 22 -12.25 -2.20 -10.92
N PHE A 23 -11.55 -3.33 -10.82
CA PHE A 23 -12.15 -4.66 -10.90
C PHE A 23 -13.22 -4.88 -9.82
N ALA A 24 -12.92 -4.53 -8.57
CA ALA A 24 -13.87 -4.64 -7.46
C ALA A 24 -15.13 -3.77 -7.62
N SER A 25 -15.12 -2.82 -8.57
CA SER A 25 -16.23 -1.91 -8.85
C SER A 25 -16.99 -2.25 -10.14
N LYS A 26 -16.57 -3.28 -10.89
CA LYS A 26 -17.25 -3.75 -12.10
C LYS A 26 -18.29 -4.82 -11.76
N ASP A 27 -19.31 -4.94 -12.61
CA ASP A 27 -20.22 -6.08 -12.59
C ASP A 27 -19.49 -7.33 -13.08
N LEU A 28 -19.70 -8.46 -12.40
CA LEU A 28 -19.11 -9.75 -12.75
C LEU A 28 -19.94 -10.44 -13.85
N ASP A 29 -19.26 -10.89 -14.90
CA ASP A 29 -19.81 -11.62 -16.04
C ASP A 29 -19.01 -12.92 -16.31
N GLU A 30 -19.38 -13.65 -17.37
CA GLU A 30 -18.71 -14.92 -17.72
C GLU A 30 -17.24 -14.73 -18.16
N ASP A 31 -16.86 -13.52 -18.61
CA ASP A 31 -15.50 -13.17 -19.06
C ASP A 31 -14.59 -12.70 -17.90
N SER A 32 -15.17 -12.45 -16.71
CA SER A 32 -14.45 -11.97 -15.52
C SER A 32 -13.39 -12.94 -14.98
N SER A 33 -13.31 -14.16 -15.53
CA SER A 33 -12.22 -15.10 -15.26
C SER A 33 -10.87 -14.65 -15.83
N GLU A 34 -10.84 -13.73 -16.80
CA GLU A 34 -9.60 -13.15 -17.32
C GLU A 34 -8.98 -12.10 -16.37
N ASP A 35 -9.77 -11.56 -15.44
CA ASP A 35 -9.36 -10.51 -14.50
C ASP A 35 -8.72 -11.03 -13.21
N ILE A 36 -8.49 -12.34 -13.08
CA ILE A 36 -7.80 -13.01 -11.95
C ILE A 36 -6.47 -12.34 -11.53
N PRO A 37 -5.63 -11.79 -12.43
CA PRO A 37 -4.40 -11.08 -12.04
C PRO A 37 -4.63 -9.86 -11.11
N SER A 38 -5.87 -9.35 -11.05
CA SER A 38 -6.29 -8.22 -10.22
C SER A 38 -6.47 -8.59 -8.74
N VAL A 39 -6.33 -9.88 -8.37
CA VAL A 39 -6.45 -10.37 -7.00
C VAL A 39 -5.09 -10.30 -6.31
N GLN A 40 -5.05 -9.69 -5.13
CA GLN A 40 -3.86 -9.61 -4.29
C GLN A 40 -3.55 -10.96 -3.65
N VAL A 41 -2.25 -11.29 -3.54
CA VAL A 41 -1.80 -12.50 -2.86
C VAL A 41 -1.29 -12.11 -1.47
N GLY A 42 -2.04 -12.49 -0.44
CA GLY A 42 -1.68 -12.22 0.95
C GLY A 42 -0.60 -13.16 1.49
N ASP A 43 0.24 -12.63 2.39
CA ASP A 43 1.18 -13.41 3.22
C ASP A 43 0.83 -13.21 4.70
N PRO A 44 0.11 -14.17 5.33
CA PRO A 44 -0.35 -14.01 6.71
C PRO A 44 0.80 -13.98 7.73
N PHE A 45 1.97 -14.53 7.40
CA PHE A 45 3.12 -14.49 8.30
C PHE A 45 3.73 -13.09 8.32
N GLN A 46 3.89 -12.48 7.15
CA GLN A 46 4.36 -11.10 7.04
C GLN A 46 3.34 -10.11 7.64
N GLU A 47 2.05 -10.36 7.45
CA GLU A 47 0.98 -9.56 8.05
C GLU A 47 1.01 -9.61 9.60
N LYS A 48 1.27 -10.79 10.18
CA LYS A 48 1.44 -10.90 11.64
C LYS A 48 2.63 -10.10 12.16
N LEU A 49 3.76 -10.14 11.45
CA LEU A 49 4.94 -9.35 11.82
C LEU A 49 4.66 -7.84 11.71
N LEU A 50 3.98 -7.43 10.65
CA LEU A 50 3.60 -6.03 10.44
C LEU A 50 2.66 -5.53 11.54
N LEU A 51 1.69 -6.35 11.95
CA LEU A 51 0.77 -6.04 13.05
C LEU A 51 1.52 -5.81 14.36
N GLU A 52 2.39 -6.74 14.76
CA GLU A 52 3.15 -6.62 16.02
C GLU A 52 4.05 -5.37 16.01
N ALA A 53 4.79 -5.14 14.90
CA ALA A 53 5.64 -3.96 14.76
C ALA A 53 4.84 -2.65 14.80
N THR A 54 3.66 -2.62 14.17
CA THR A 54 2.76 -1.46 14.19
C THR A 54 2.24 -1.19 15.59
N MET A 55 1.83 -2.24 16.32
CA MET A 55 1.38 -2.11 17.71
C MET A 55 2.50 -1.60 18.62
N GLU A 56 3.72 -2.08 18.44
CA GLU A 56 4.89 -1.59 19.19
C GLU A 56 5.13 -0.09 18.90
N LEU A 57 5.16 0.31 17.63
CA LEU A 57 5.34 1.70 17.21
C LEU A 57 4.24 2.62 17.75
N ALA A 58 2.99 2.15 17.81
CA ALA A 58 1.85 2.91 18.33
C ALA A 58 1.97 3.25 19.82
N THR A 59 2.83 2.56 20.57
CA THR A 59 3.13 2.88 21.98
C THR A 59 4.24 3.93 22.13
N THR A 60 4.83 4.37 21.03
CA THR A 60 5.93 5.34 21.00
C THR A 60 5.48 6.67 20.39
N ASP A 61 6.23 7.74 20.66
CA ASP A 61 6.06 9.03 19.99
C ASP A 61 6.86 9.15 18.69
N ALA A 62 7.40 8.03 18.16
CA ALA A 62 8.25 8.04 16.97
C ALA A 62 7.45 8.27 15.66
N VAL A 63 6.14 8.00 15.68
CA VAL A 63 5.26 8.08 14.51
C VAL A 63 4.18 9.12 14.77
N ILE A 64 4.08 10.11 13.89
CA ILE A 64 3.07 11.18 13.98
C ILE A 64 1.78 10.87 13.20
N GLY A 65 1.78 9.80 12.42
CA GLY A 65 0.65 9.36 11.59
C GLY A 65 1.00 8.09 10.81
N MET A 66 -0.02 7.28 10.50
CA MET A 66 0.10 6.03 9.77
C MET A 66 -1.13 5.84 8.88
N GLN A 67 -0.94 5.24 7.71
CA GLN A 67 -2.01 4.88 6.77
C GLN A 67 -1.70 3.48 6.23
N ASP A 68 -2.72 2.62 6.15
CA ASP A 68 -2.60 1.33 5.51
C ASP A 68 -2.56 1.45 3.97
N MET A 69 -2.14 0.39 3.29
CA MET A 69 -2.11 0.33 1.83
C MET A 69 -3.04 -0.77 1.32
N GLY A 70 -4.18 -0.35 0.79
CA GLY A 70 -5.16 -1.23 0.14
C GLY A 70 -5.28 -0.97 -1.36
N ALA A 71 -6.52 -0.74 -1.80
CA ALA A 71 -6.84 -0.43 -3.19
C ALA A 71 -6.06 0.80 -3.71
N ALA A 72 -5.55 0.72 -4.94
CA ALA A 72 -4.66 1.72 -5.55
C ALA A 72 -3.35 2.03 -4.79
N GLY A 73 -3.05 1.27 -3.71
CA GLY A 73 -1.75 1.16 -3.07
C GLY A 73 -1.09 2.50 -2.73
N ILE A 74 0.16 2.67 -3.17
CA ILE A 74 0.99 3.85 -2.91
C ILE A 74 0.29 5.15 -3.34
N THR A 75 -0.46 5.13 -4.44
CA THR A 75 -1.11 6.33 -4.96
C THR A 75 -2.20 6.81 -4.01
N CYS A 76 -3.11 5.91 -3.60
CA CYS A 76 -4.23 6.27 -2.73
C CYS A 76 -3.74 6.70 -1.35
N SER A 77 -2.94 5.84 -0.72
CA SER A 77 -2.42 6.06 0.63
C SER A 77 -1.60 7.36 0.74
N SER A 78 -0.75 7.67 -0.24
CA SER A 78 0.02 8.92 -0.24
C SER A 78 -0.86 10.15 -0.44
N CYS A 79 -1.85 10.09 -1.34
CA CYS A 79 -2.80 11.18 -1.56
C CYS A 79 -3.66 11.44 -0.32
N GLU A 80 -4.21 10.39 0.28
CA GLU A 80 -5.06 10.49 1.48
C GLU A 80 -4.29 11.04 2.68
N MET A 81 -3.07 10.53 2.92
CA MET A 81 -2.23 11.00 4.01
C MET A 81 -1.82 12.47 3.82
N SER A 82 -1.49 12.86 2.58
CA SER A 82 -1.16 14.25 2.24
C SER A 82 -2.37 15.17 2.42
N ALA A 83 -3.54 14.76 1.94
CA ALA A 83 -4.78 15.53 2.03
C ALA A 83 -5.25 15.69 3.49
N SER A 84 -5.26 14.61 4.27
CA SER A 84 -5.61 14.63 5.70
C SER A 84 -4.66 15.52 6.50
N GLY A 85 -3.39 15.56 6.10
CA GLY A 85 -2.41 16.45 6.69
C GLY A 85 -2.46 17.89 6.20
N GLU A 86 -3.19 18.23 5.13
CA GLU A 86 -3.13 19.52 4.43
C GLU A 86 -1.72 19.88 3.89
N HIS A 87 -0.98 18.89 3.40
CA HIS A 87 0.36 19.06 2.83
C HIS A 87 0.50 18.35 1.48
N GLY A 88 1.65 18.51 0.81
CA GLY A 88 2.07 17.69 -0.33
C GLY A 88 3.09 16.61 0.07
N MET A 89 3.35 15.66 -0.83
CA MET A 89 4.34 14.59 -0.63
C MET A 89 5.17 14.39 -1.90
N ASP A 90 6.51 14.44 -1.75
CA ASP A 90 7.44 14.02 -2.80
C ASP A 90 7.62 12.49 -2.73
N ILE A 91 7.40 11.81 -3.86
CA ILE A 91 7.40 10.33 -3.92
C ILE A 91 8.55 9.86 -4.81
N TRP A 92 9.47 9.11 -4.21
CA TRP A 92 10.59 8.45 -4.90
C TRP A 92 10.27 6.99 -5.17
N LEU A 93 9.68 6.70 -6.33
CA LEU A 93 9.29 5.33 -6.71
C LEU A 93 10.49 4.38 -6.83
N ASP A 94 11.68 4.90 -7.13
CA ASP A 94 12.94 4.16 -7.19
C ASP A 94 13.38 3.59 -5.83
N LYS A 95 12.85 4.11 -4.72
CA LYS A 95 13.14 3.63 -3.36
C LYS A 95 12.16 2.59 -2.86
N VAL A 96 11.10 2.29 -3.62
CA VAL A 96 10.10 1.29 -3.22
C VAL A 96 10.74 -0.10 -3.24
N PRO A 97 10.67 -0.88 -2.15
CA PRO A 97 11.14 -2.26 -2.16
C PRO A 97 10.32 -3.10 -3.14
N LEU A 98 10.93 -3.59 -4.22
CA LEU A 98 10.25 -4.37 -5.25
C LEU A 98 10.43 -5.87 -5.01
N ARG A 99 9.36 -6.64 -5.20
CA ARG A 99 9.39 -8.12 -5.15
C ARG A 99 9.98 -8.72 -6.43
N GLN A 100 9.90 -7.99 -7.53
CA GLN A 100 10.29 -8.41 -8.87
C GLN A 100 11.08 -7.26 -9.52
N ASN A 101 12.07 -7.59 -10.35
CA ASN A 101 12.77 -6.56 -11.13
C ASN A 101 11.81 -5.94 -12.15
N MET A 102 11.96 -4.63 -12.38
CA MET A 102 11.28 -3.96 -13.49
C MET A 102 12.01 -4.35 -14.80
N GLU A 103 11.28 -4.88 -15.77
CA GLU A 103 11.76 -5.09 -17.15
C GLU A 103 11.67 -3.80 -17.96
#